data_AF-A0A6J4KVI2-F1
#
_entry.id   AF-A0A6J4KVI2-F1
#
_cell.length_a   1.000
_cell.length_b   1.000
_cell.length_c   1.000
_cell.angle_alpha   90.00
_cell.angle_beta   90.00
_cell.angle_gamma   90.00
#
_symmetry.space_group_name_H-M   'P 1'
#
loop_
_entity.id
_entity.type
_entity.pdbx_description
1 polymer ?
#
loop_
_entity_poly.entity_id
_entity_poly.type
_entity_poly.pdbx_seq_one_letter_code
_entity_poly.pdbx_strand_id
1 'polypeptide(L)'
;MKPVILSILLVLIPFLIFESFAKTLPKLTRVRVQGNRFVTTDGKQMVFRGLNASDPDKLDKSAHWEKDYLAEMKRWGANLVRFPVHPAAWRERGPEGYLALLDQGVAWAAD
;
A
#
# COMPACT_ATOMS: atom_id res chain seq x y z
N MET A 1 8.26 51.34 -10.59
CA MET A 1 8.03 50.02 -11.23
C MET A 1 8.87 48.86 -10.66
N LYS A 2 9.83 49.07 -9.75
CA LYS A 2 10.73 48.01 -9.24
C LYS A 2 10.34 47.30 -7.91
N PRO A 3 9.65 47.92 -6.93
CA PRO A 3 9.45 47.28 -5.63
C PRO A 3 8.29 46.26 -5.60
N VAL A 4 7.23 46.49 -6.38
CA VAL A 4 6.04 45.61 -6.42
C VAL A 4 6.37 44.25 -7.02
N ILE A 5 7.21 44.21 -8.06
CA ILE A 5 7.64 42.97 -8.72
C ILE A 5 8.52 42.14 -7.78
N LEU A 6 9.37 42.79 -6.97
CA LEU A 6 10.23 42.13 -6.00
C LEU A 6 9.43 41.49 -4.84
N SER A 7 8.38 42.16 -4.36
CA SER A 7 7.47 41.61 -3.34
C SER A 7 6.64 40.43 -3.86
N ILE A 8 6.23 40.45 -5.13
CA ILE A 8 5.50 39.35 -5.76
C ILE A 8 6.40 38.11 -5.91
N LEU A 9 7.68 38.30 -6.30
CA LEU A 9 8.68 37.22 -6.36
C LEU A 9 8.98 36.62 -4.98
N LEU A 10 9.05 37.45 -3.92
CA LEU A 10 9.36 36.98 -2.56
C LEU A 10 8.24 36.11 -1.96
N VAL A 11 6.99 36.27 -2.42
CA VAL A 11 5.83 35.47 -1.98
C VAL A 11 5.61 34.24 -2.86
N LEU A 12 5.87 34.33 -4.16
CA LEU A 12 5.67 33.21 -5.10
C LEU A 12 6.76 32.12 -5.00
N ILE A 13 8.01 32.49 -4.70
CA ILE A 13 9.10 31.52 -4.58
C ILE A 13 8.90 30.50 -3.44
N PRO A 14 8.52 30.88 -2.19
CA PRO A 14 8.24 29.91 -1.15
C PRO A 14 6.97 29.07 -1.44
N PHE A 15 6.00 29.61 -2.20
CA PHE A 15 4.81 28.86 -2.62
C PHE A 15 5.15 27.75 -3.64
N LEU A 16 6.05 28.03 -4.58
CA LEU A 16 6.55 27.05 -5.56
C LEU A 16 7.43 25.96 -4.94
N ILE A 17 8.15 26.26 -3.85
CA ILE A 17 8.99 25.28 -3.15
C ILE A 17 8.13 24.33 -2.28
N PHE A 18 6.98 24.79 -1.79
CA PHE A 18 6.12 24.00 -0.91
C PHE A 18 5.43 22.82 -1.61
N GLU A 19 5.12 22.94 -2.92
CA GLU A 19 4.50 21.85 -3.67
C GLU A 19 5.44 20.66 -3.94
N SER A 20 6.75 20.82 -3.79
CA SER A 20 7.73 19.77 -4.14
C SER A 20 7.86 18.66 -3.08
N PHE A 21 7.13 18.72 -1.97
CA PHE A 21 7.18 17.69 -0.91
C PHE A 21 5.96 16.78 -0.86
N ALA A 22 5.23 16.63 -1.96
CA ALA A 22 4.30 15.52 -2.11
C ALA A 22 5.10 14.20 -2.19
N LYS A 23 5.19 13.49 -1.06
CA LYS A 23 5.85 12.18 -0.97
C LYS A 23 5.00 11.16 -1.75
N THR A 24 5.29 11.01 -3.04
CA THR A 24 4.66 9.97 -3.86
C THR A 24 5.02 8.63 -3.24
N LEU A 25 4.03 7.92 -2.68
CA LEU A 25 4.20 6.53 -2.27
C LEU A 25 4.77 5.77 -3.48
N PRO A 26 5.84 4.95 -3.31
CA PRO A 26 6.38 4.20 -4.42
C PRO A 26 5.27 3.31 -4.97
N LYS A 27 4.79 3.67 -6.15
CA LYS A 27 3.74 2.92 -6.85
C LYS A 27 4.22 1.49 -6.99
N LEU A 28 3.50 0.53 -6.40
CA LEU A 28 3.81 -0.89 -6.54
C LEU A 28 4.01 -1.22 -8.02
N THR A 29 5.16 -1.81 -8.34
CA THR A 29 5.48 -2.17 -9.72
C THR A 29 4.68 -3.41 -10.13
N ARG A 30 4.10 -3.40 -11.34
CA ARG A 30 3.44 -4.58 -11.89
C ARG A 30 4.46 -5.72 -12.03
N VAL A 31 4.11 -6.86 -11.45
CA VAL A 31 4.86 -8.11 -11.59
C VAL A 31 4.25 -8.94 -12.72
N ARG A 32 5.09 -9.58 -13.53
CA ARG A 32 4.69 -10.51 -14.58
C ARG A 32 5.55 -11.77 -14.54
N VAL A 33 5.07 -12.81 -15.20
CA VAL A 33 5.85 -14.04 -15.43
C VAL A 33 6.74 -13.86 -16.66
N GLN A 34 7.99 -14.30 -16.57
CA GLN A 34 8.93 -14.40 -17.69
C GLN A 34 9.67 -15.72 -17.60
N GLY A 35 9.29 -16.68 -18.44
CA GLY A 35 9.80 -18.05 -18.35
C GLY A 35 9.52 -18.63 -16.96
N ASN A 36 10.58 -18.99 -16.23
CA ASN A 36 10.51 -19.53 -14.88
C ASN A 36 10.70 -18.50 -13.75
N ARG A 37 10.55 -17.20 -14.02
CA ARG A 37 10.80 -16.12 -13.06
C ARG A 37 9.63 -15.15 -12.98
N PHE A 38 9.49 -14.52 -11.82
CA PHE A 38 8.73 -13.27 -11.69
C PHE A 38 9.66 -12.09 -11.97
N VAL A 39 9.19 -11.12 -12.74
CA VAL A 39 9.93 -9.89 -13.06
C VAL A 39 9.05 -8.66 -12.92
N THR A 40 9.66 -7.54 -12.53
CA THR A 40 9.04 -6.21 -12.54
C THR A 40 9.04 -5.60 -13.94
N THR A 41 8.39 -4.44 -14.12
CA THR A 41 8.29 -3.78 -15.43
C THR A 41 9.63 -3.36 -16.02
N ASP A 42 10.63 -3.09 -15.19
CA ASP A 42 12.02 -2.80 -15.58
C ASP A 42 12.86 -4.06 -15.87
N GLY A 43 12.25 -5.25 -15.80
CA GLY A 43 12.91 -6.52 -16.07
C GLY A 43 13.70 -7.11 -14.89
N LYS A 44 13.71 -6.46 -13.73
CA LYS A 44 14.38 -6.99 -12.54
C LYS A 44 13.65 -8.24 -12.02
N GLN A 45 14.41 -9.29 -11.71
CA GLN A 45 13.86 -10.49 -11.10
C GLN A 45 13.35 -10.21 -9.69
N MET A 46 12.16 -10.72 -9.38
CA MET A 46 11.54 -10.64 -8.06
C MET A 46 11.42 -12.03 -7.44
N VAL A 47 11.75 -12.14 -6.15
CA VAL A 47 11.54 -13.34 -5.33
C VAL A 47 10.64 -12.95 -4.17
N PHE A 48 9.46 -13.57 -4.10
CA PHE A 48 8.54 -13.34 -2.99
C PHE A 48 8.98 -14.12 -1.76
N ARG A 49 9.08 -13.42 -0.62
CA ARG A 49 9.36 -13.95 0.71
C ARG A 49 8.38 -13.27 1.64
N GLY A 50 7.41 -14.03 2.14
CA GLY A 50 6.22 -13.47 2.73
C GLY A 50 5.63 -14.32 3.82
N LEU A 51 4.53 -13.82 4.36
CA LEU A 51 3.80 -14.42 5.47
C LEU A 51 2.34 -14.63 5.08
N ASN A 52 1.68 -15.57 5.75
CA ASN A 52 0.24 -15.66 5.72
C ASN A 52 -0.33 -14.84 6.87
N ALA A 53 -1.32 -13.99 6.59
CA ALA A 53 -2.18 -13.43 7.61
C ALA A 53 -3.16 -14.51 8.13
N SER A 54 -3.78 -14.25 9.27
CA SER A 54 -5.08 -14.88 9.56
C SER A 54 -6.16 -14.32 8.63
N ASP A 55 -7.33 -14.97 8.58
CA ASP A 55 -8.48 -14.43 7.85
C ASP A 55 -8.80 -13.01 8.32
N PRO A 56 -8.99 -12.03 7.42
CA PRO A 56 -9.43 -10.68 7.77
C PRO A 56 -10.67 -10.66 8.69
N ASP A 57 -11.66 -11.53 8.47
CA ASP A 57 -12.85 -11.65 9.34
C ASP A 57 -12.48 -12.01 10.78
N LYS A 58 -11.58 -12.99 10.93
CA LYS A 58 -11.11 -13.42 12.25
C LYS A 58 -10.39 -12.28 12.95
N LEU A 59 -9.49 -11.60 12.24
CA LEU A 59 -8.71 -10.48 12.79
C LEU A 59 -9.60 -9.31 13.18
N ASP A 60 -10.62 -9.00 12.39
CA ASP A 60 -11.58 -7.93 12.66
C ASP A 60 -12.43 -8.25 13.89
N LYS A 61 -12.98 -9.48 13.97
CA LYS A 61 -13.69 -9.98 15.16
C LYS A 61 -12.84 -9.98 16.43
N SER A 62 -11.52 -10.12 16.31
CA SER A 62 -10.58 -10.09 17.44
C SER A 62 -9.95 -8.72 17.69
N ALA A 63 -10.41 -7.64 17.05
CA ALA A 63 -9.83 -6.30 17.15
C ALA A 63 -8.32 -6.23 16.83
N HIS A 64 -7.88 -7.01 15.84
CA HIS A 64 -6.51 -7.07 15.35
C HIS A 64 -6.38 -6.77 13.85
N TRP A 65 -7.49 -6.43 13.17
CA TRP A 65 -7.47 -5.98 11.78
C TRP A 65 -7.14 -4.49 11.69
N GLU A 66 -5.88 -4.18 11.94
CA GLU A 66 -5.35 -2.82 11.96
C GLU A 66 -4.08 -2.74 11.12
N LYS A 67 -3.74 -1.53 10.63
CA LYS A 67 -2.56 -1.30 9.79
C LYS A 67 -1.26 -1.84 10.40
N ASP A 68 -1.12 -1.75 11.72
CA ASP A 68 0.08 -2.19 12.44
C ASP A 68 0.35 -3.70 12.30
N TYR A 69 -0.69 -4.50 12.08
CA TYR A 69 -0.57 -5.93 11.81
C TYR A 69 0.31 -6.20 10.57
N LEU A 70 0.07 -5.47 9.48
CA LEU A 70 0.85 -5.58 8.25
C LEU A 70 2.19 -4.82 8.33
N ALA A 71 2.23 -3.71 9.07
CA ALA A 71 3.47 -2.99 9.31
C ALA A 71 4.50 -3.87 10.03
N GLU A 72 4.07 -4.71 10.98
CA GLU A 72 4.95 -5.67 11.65
C GLU A 72 5.50 -6.74 10.69
N MET A 73 4.66 -7.28 9.79
CA MET A 73 5.12 -8.21 8.76
C MET A 73 6.20 -7.58 7.85
N LYS A 74 6.01 -6.30 7.48
CA LYS A 74 7.00 -5.53 6.73
C LYS A 74 8.29 -5.34 7.53
N ARG A 75 8.20 -5.06 8.85
CA ARG A 75 9.36 -4.98 9.76
C ARG A 75 10.14 -6.29 9.84
N TRP A 76 9.47 -7.45 9.71
CA TRP A 76 10.13 -8.76 9.61
C TRP A 76 10.78 -9.04 8.24
N GLY A 77 10.68 -8.09 7.29
CA GLY A 77 11.30 -8.20 5.97
C GLY A 77 10.43 -8.90 4.92
N ALA A 78 9.13 -9.08 5.17
CA ALA A 78 8.21 -9.63 4.18
C ALA A 78 8.02 -8.67 3.00
N ASN A 79 7.99 -9.20 1.78
CA ASN A 79 7.63 -8.47 0.56
C ASN A 79 6.34 -8.99 -0.11
N LEU A 80 5.65 -9.90 0.58
CA LEU A 80 4.36 -10.46 0.20
C LEU A 80 3.57 -10.80 1.47
N VAL A 81 2.28 -10.52 1.46
CA VAL A 81 1.32 -11.09 2.40
C VAL A 81 0.28 -11.87 1.64
N ARG A 82 -0.10 -13.04 2.16
CA ARG A 82 -1.24 -13.82 1.67
C ARG A 82 -2.42 -13.64 2.62
N PHE A 83 -3.54 -13.16 2.09
CA PHE A 83 -4.82 -13.14 2.80
C PHE A 83 -5.60 -14.44 2.53
N PRO A 84 -5.79 -15.30 3.54
CA PRO A 84 -6.64 -16.48 3.39
C PRO A 84 -8.11 -16.08 3.53
N VAL A 85 -8.87 -16.17 2.43
CA VAL A 85 -10.31 -15.96 2.43
C VAL A 85 -11.04 -17.27 2.73
N HIS A 86 -11.59 -17.43 3.92
CA HIS A 86 -12.34 -18.64 4.26
C HIS A 86 -13.76 -18.58 3.69
N PRO A 87 -14.23 -19.64 3.00
CA PRO A 87 -15.58 -19.66 2.43
C PRO A 87 -16.72 -19.46 3.44
N ALA A 88 -16.52 -19.85 4.70
CA ALA A 88 -17.50 -19.62 5.76
C ALA A 88 -17.61 -18.11 6.11
N ALA A 89 -16.47 -17.46 6.36
CA ALA A 89 -16.41 -16.04 6.66
C ALA A 89 -16.91 -15.16 5.49
N TRP A 90 -16.56 -15.52 4.26
CA TRP A 90 -17.08 -14.86 3.05
C TRP A 90 -18.61 -14.91 2.97
N ARG A 91 -19.21 -16.08 3.21
CA ARG A 91 -20.68 -16.24 3.19
C ARG A 91 -21.37 -15.55 4.36
N GLU A 92 -20.76 -15.58 5.55
CA GLU A 92 -21.29 -14.95 6.75
C GLU A 92 -21.33 -13.42 6.64
N ARG A 93 -20.24 -12.80 6.15
CA ARG A 93 -20.19 -11.34 5.94
C ARG A 93 -20.93 -10.88 4.70
N GLY A 94 -21.06 -11.75 3.71
CA GLY A 94 -21.49 -11.38 2.37
C GLY A 94 -20.40 -10.64 1.58
N PRO A 95 -20.56 -10.52 0.25
CA PRO A 95 -19.52 -9.98 -0.63
C PRO A 95 -19.10 -8.55 -0.28
N GLU A 96 -20.05 -7.65 -0.04
CA GLU A 96 -19.78 -6.24 0.23
C GLU A 96 -18.98 -6.05 1.53
N GLY A 97 -19.42 -6.70 2.61
CA GLY A 97 -18.76 -6.61 3.91
C GLY A 97 -17.36 -7.22 3.91
N TYR A 98 -17.16 -8.32 3.17
CA TYR A 98 -15.85 -8.96 3.09
C TYR A 98 -14.89 -8.19 2.16
N LEU A 99 -15.39 -7.65 1.04
CA LEU A 99 -14.59 -6.80 0.16
C LEU A 99 -14.11 -5.53 0.86
N ALA A 100 -14.92 -4.92 1.73
CA ALA A 100 -14.48 -3.78 2.53
C ALA A 100 -13.25 -4.09 3.41
N LEU A 101 -13.18 -5.30 3.99
CA LEU A 101 -11.99 -5.74 4.73
C LEU A 101 -10.80 -5.92 3.80
N LEU A 102 -11.00 -6.57 2.64
CA LEU A 102 -9.93 -6.78 1.68
C LEU A 102 -9.38 -5.47 1.12
N ASP A 103 -10.24 -4.48 0.85
CA ASP A 103 -9.84 -3.16 0.37
C ASP A 103 -8.92 -2.45 1.38
N GLN A 104 -9.25 -2.53 2.67
CA GLN A 104 -8.37 -2.03 3.74
C GLN A 104 -7.02 -2.76 3.76
N GLY A 105 -7.04 -4.09 3.70
CA GLY A 105 -5.83 -4.91 3.71
C GLY A 105 -4.92 -4.64 2.49
N VAL A 106 -5.51 -4.48 1.31
CA VAL A 106 -4.79 -4.14 0.07
C VAL A 106 -4.19 -2.74 0.16
N ALA A 107 -4.94 -1.76 0.68
CA ALA A 107 -4.44 -0.40 0.87
C ALA A 107 -3.25 -0.37 1.84
N TRP A 108 -3.35 -1.04 2.99
CA TRP A 108 -2.25 -1.10 3.96
C TRP A 108 -1.04 -1.88 3.46
N ALA A 109 -1.23 -2.91 2.64
CA ALA A 109 -0.12 -3.66 2.03
C ALA A 109 0.65 -2.84 0.98
N ALA A 110 0.04 -1.77 0.44
CA ALA A 110 0.69 -0.86 -0.51
C ALA A 110 1.52 0.25 0.16
N ASP A 111 1.38 0.44 1.47
CA ASP A 111 2.10 1.45 2.27
C ASP A 111 3.47 0.95 2.79
#